data_AF-A0A1A8KAH4-F1
#
_entry.id   AF-A0A1A8KAH4-F1
#
_cell.length_a   1.000
_cell.length_b   1.000
_cell.length_c   1.000
_cell.angle_alpha   90.00
_cell.angle_beta   90.00
_cell.angle_gamma   90.00
#
_symmetry.space_group_name_H-M   'P 1'
#
loop_
_entity.id
_entity.type
_entity.pdbx_description
1 polymer ?
#
loop_
_entity_poly.entity_id
_entity_poly.type
_entity_poly.pdbx_seq_one_letter_code
_entity_poly.pdbx_strand_id
1 'polypeptide(L)'
;NIDPDSNLLNAINDNCTYYTNDQFNDSIDLDNFSLIHFNCRSLYATFDTMNDYLKTLKSHFQVIALSETWLNEEKGIGFVIDMICIIKIELIRKVEGLHCMLKLP
;
A
#
# COMPACT_ATOMS: atom_id res chain seq x y z
N ASN A 1 28.05 9.92 -15.25
CA ASN A 1 27.40 9.06 -14.25
C ASN A 1 25.90 9.26 -14.43
N ILE A 2 25.25 8.40 -15.22
CA ILE A 2 23.83 8.53 -15.56
C ILE A 2 23.10 7.67 -14.53
N ASP A 3 22.35 8.33 -13.66
CA ASP A 3 21.50 7.67 -12.67
C ASP A 3 20.45 6.81 -13.40
N PRO A 4 20.42 5.48 -13.19
CA PRO A 4 19.44 4.60 -13.83
C PRO A 4 17.99 4.92 -13.44
N ASP A 5 17.74 5.59 -12.31
CA ASP A 5 16.41 6.04 -11.88
C ASP A 5 15.94 7.29 -12.65
N SER A 6 16.86 8.04 -13.26
CA SER A 6 16.54 9.24 -14.04
C SER A 6 15.75 8.93 -15.33
N ASN A 7 15.86 7.71 -15.86
CA ASN A 7 15.14 7.29 -17.06
C ASN A 7 13.74 6.70 -16.78
N LEU A 8 13.47 6.28 -15.54
CA LEU A 8 12.16 5.75 -15.15
C LEU A 8 11.13 6.87 -15.01
N LEU A 9 11.54 8.01 -14.42
CA LEU A 9 10.67 9.16 -14.18
C LEU A 9 10.24 9.86 -15.47
N ASN A 10 11.13 9.96 -16.47
CA ASN A 10 10.82 10.64 -17.74
C ASN A 10 9.83 9.88 -18.64
N ALA A 11 9.57 8.59 -18.35
CA ALA A 11 8.64 7.75 -19.14
C ALA A 11 7.22 7.72 -18.58
N ILE A 12 7.01 8.23 -17.35
CA ILE A 12 5.69 8.29 -16.71
C ILE A 12 5.11 9.67 -17.04
N ASN A 13 4.11 9.69 -17.93
CA ASN A 13 3.30 10.87 -18.24
C ASN A 13 2.97 11.68 -16.95
N ASP A 14 3.10 13.01 -17.03
CA ASP A 14 3.08 14.04 -15.96
C ASP A 14 1.82 14.13 -15.07
N ASN A 15 1.00 13.08 -14.96
CA ASN A 15 -0.21 13.06 -14.14
C ASN A 15 0.05 12.54 -12.71
N CYS A 16 1.24 12.77 -12.16
CA CYS A 16 1.54 12.49 -10.76
C CYS A 16 1.20 13.70 -9.91
N THR A 17 0.23 13.57 -9.02
CA THR A 17 -0.15 14.64 -8.09
C THR A 17 0.08 14.17 -6.66
N TYR A 18 0.69 15.05 -5.86
CA TYR A 18 0.90 14.82 -4.44
C TYR A 18 -0.20 15.51 -3.66
N TYR A 19 -0.72 14.81 -2.65
CA TYR A 19 -1.81 15.30 -1.81
C TYR A 19 -1.40 15.23 -0.35
N THR A 20 -1.77 16.24 0.44
CA THR A 20 -1.93 16.06 1.87
C THR A 20 -3.17 15.22 2.16
N ASN A 21 -3.32 14.72 3.38
CA ASN A 21 -4.49 13.91 3.76
C ASN A 21 -5.81 14.68 3.54
N ASP A 22 -5.85 15.97 3.91
CA ASP A 22 -7.04 16.80 3.73
C ASP A 22 -7.37 16.99 2.25
N GLN A 23 -6.35 17.28 1.42
CA GLN A 23 -6.54 17.44 -0.02
C GLN A 23 -7.04 16.14 -0.67
N PHE A 24 -6.47 15.00 -0.29
CA PHE A 24 -6.91 13.70 -0.80
C PHE A 24 -8.39 13.46 -0.45
N ASN A 25 -8.73 13.63 0.82
CA ASN A 25 -10.09 13.43 1.33
C ASN A 25 -11.12 14.37 0.70
N ASP A 26 -10.73 15.58 0.31
CA ASP A 26 -11.66 16.56 -0.25
C ASP A 26 -11.77 16.51 -1.78
N SER A 27 -10.76 15.99 -2.48
CA SER A 27 -10.67 16.04 -3.95
C SER A 27 -10.73 14.69 -4.65
N ILE A 28 -10.50 13.58 -3.95
CA ILE A 28 -10.42 12.26 -4.55
C ILE A 28 -11.63 11.41 -4.20
N ASP A 29 -12.41 11.08 -5.22
CA ASP A 29 -13.42 10.05 -5.17
C ASP A 29 -12.91 8.77 -5.86
N LEU A 30 -13.06 7.62 -5.21
CA LEU A 30 -12.46 6.34 -5.62
C LEU A 30 -13.48 5.44 -6.35
N ASP A 31 -14.28 6.01 -7.24
CA ASP A 31 -15.31 5.31 -8.02
C ASP A 31 -14.76 4.31 -9.05
N ASN A 32 -13.49 4.47 -9.45
CA ASN A 32 -12.79 3.59 -10.39
C ASN A 32 -11.79 2.68 -9.66
N PHE A 33 -11.11 1.81 -10.42
CA PHE A 33 -10.04 0.97 -9.88
C PHE A 33 -9.01 1.80 -9.12
N SER A 34 -8.82 1.45 -7.84
CA SER A 34 -8.00 2.20 -6.91
C SER A 34 -7.06 1.27 -6.14
N LEU A 35 -5.79 1.65 -6.09
CA LEU A 35 -4.75 0.91 -5.39
C LEU A 35 -3.91 1.87 -4.54
N ILE A 36 -3.69 1.50 -3.28
CA ILE A 36 -2.71 2.14 -2.40
C ILE A 36 -1.59 1.15 -2.09
N HIS A 37 -0.35 1.65 -2.05
CA HIS A 37 0.81 0.85 -1.70
C HIS A 37 1.55 1.44 -0.49
N PHE A 38 1.75 0.62 0.53
CA PHE A 38 2.56 0.94 1.69
C PHE A 38 3.84 0.12 1.69
N ASN A 39 4.97 0.78 1.87
CA ASN A 39 6.18 0.12 2.34
C ASN A 39 6.15 0.13 3.88
N CYS A 40 5.90 -1.03 4.48
CA CYS A 40 5.64 -1.14 5.91
C CYS A 40 6.90 -1.19 6.77
N ARG A 41 8.07 -1.54 6.19
CA ARG A 41 9.33 -1.81 6.90
C ARG A 41 9.11 -2.50 8.27
N SER A 42 8.43 -3.65 8.22
CA SER A 42 7.85 -4.44 9.33
C SER A 42 6.38 -4.13 9.61
N LEU A 43 5.50 -4.98 9.08
CA LEU A 43 4.06 -4.91 9.34
C LEU A 43 3.75 -5.08 10.82
N TYR A 44 4.51 -5.90 11.56
CA TYR A 44 4.33 -6.04 13.01
C TYR A 44 4.46 -4.73 13.78
N ALA A 45 5.30 -3.80 13.29
CA ALA A 45 5.55 -2.53 13.98
C ALA A 45 4.66 -1.39 13.47
N THR A 46 4.18 -1.49 12.23
CA THR A 46 3.48 -0.38 11.55
C THR A 46 2.00 -0.64 11.29
N PHE A 47 1.51 -1.84 11.62
CA PHE A 47 0.13 -2.23 11.36
C PHE A 47 -0.89 -1.27 11.98
N ASP A 48 -0.76 -0.95 13.27
CA ASP A 48 -1.73 -0.09 13.96
C ASP A 48 -1.75 1.31 13.36
N THR A 49 -0.57 1.91 13.12
CA THR A 49 -0.44 3.21 12.47
C THR A 49 -1.06 3.22 11.07
N MET A 50 -0.86 2.16 10.29
CA MET A 50 -1.44 2.02 8.95
C MET A 50 -2.96 1.84 9.02
N ASN A 51 -3.46 1.03 9.97
CA ASN A 51 -4.89 0.81 10.19
C ASN A 51 -5.58 2.12 10.59
N ASP A 52 -5.00 2.87 11.52
CA ASP A 52 -5.50 4.18 11.94
C ASP A 52 -5.48 5.17 10.78
N TYR A 53 -4.43 5.18 9.97
CA TYR A 53 -4.36 6.03 8.78
C TYR A 53 -5.48 5.73 7.78
N LEU A 54 -5.70 4.45 7.46
CA LEU A 54 -6.76 4.03 6.55
C LEU A 54 -8.15 4.46 7.05
N LYS A 55 -8.39 4.44 8.37
CA LYS A 55 -9.64 4.93 8.99
C LYS A 55 -9.83 6.44 8.87
N THR A 56 -8.78 7.22 8.60
CA THR A 56 -8.89 8.68 8.37
C THR A 56 -9.29 9.04 6.94
N LEU A 57 -9.24 8.08 6.02
CA LEU A 57 -9.59 8.32 4.62
C LEU A 57 -11.11 8.27 4.44
N LYS A 58 -11.67 9.25 3.72
CA LYS A 58 -13.10 9.27 3.39
C LYS A 58 -13.47 8.21 2.35
N SER A 59 -12.53 7.90 1.45
CA SER A 59 -12.68 6.95 0.35
C SER A 59 -11.81 5.72 0.59
N HIS A 60 -12.31 4.54 0.19
CA HIS A 60 -11.62 3.26 0.40
C HIS A 60 -11.00 2.74 -0.89
N PHE A 61 -9.74 2.29 -0.82
CA PHE A 61 -9.05 1.69 -1.97
C PHE A 61 -9.48 0.25 -2.19
N GLN A 62 -9.75 -0.14 -3.44
CA GLN A 62 -10.10 -1.52 -3.82
C GLN A 62 -8.95 -2.51 -3.61
N VAL A 63 -7.70 -2.04 -3.65
CA VAL A 63 -6.51 -2.85 -3.44
C VAL A 63 -5.54 -2.14 -2.50
N ILE A 64 -5.07 -2.86 -1.49
CA ILE A 64 -4.00 -2.40 -0.59
C ILE A 64 -2.78 -3.30 -0.81
N ALA A 65 -1.72 -2.77 -1.39
CA ALA A 65 -0.45 -3.48 -1.53
C ALA A 65 0.48 -3.11 -0.37
N LEU A 66 1.17 -4.10 0.21
CA LEU A 66 2.12 -3.92 1.29
C LEU A 66 3.48 -4.48 0.86
N SER A 67 4.56 -3.73 1.00
CA SER A 67 5.93 -4.22 0.79
C SER A 67 6.75 -4.14 2.07
N GLU A 68 7.88 -4.85 2.10
CA GLU A 68 8.75 -4.96 3.26
C GLU A 68 7.94 -5.25 4.54
N THR A 69 7.11 -6.29 4.51
CA THR A 69 6.24 -6.63 5.64
C THR A 69 6.98 -7.36 6.76
N TRP A 70 8.15 -7.97 6.46
CA TRP A 70 8.95 -8.77 7.39
C TRP A 70 8.15 -9.86 8.12
N LEU A 71 7.09 -10.37 7.47
CA LEU A 71 6.28 -11.46 8.01
C LEU A 71 7.15 -12.70 8.22
N ASN A 72 6.97 -13.34 9.37
CA ASN A 72 7.61 -14.59 9.71
C ASN A 72 6.53 -15.57 10.19
N GLU A 73 6.54 -16.79 9.67
CA GLU A 73 5.64 -17.88 10.06
C GLU A 73 5.66 -18.14 11.58
N GLU A 74 6.80 -17.96 12.24
CA GLU A 74 6.97 -18.15 13.68
C GLU A 74 6.21 -17.12 14.52
N LYS A 75 6.06 -15.89 14.02
CA LYS A 75 5.39 -14.78 14.73
C LYS A 75 3.89 -14.72 14.43
N GLY A 76 3.41 -15.56 13.51
CA GLY A 76 2.04 -15.54 13.04
C GLY A 76 1.77 -14.46 11.99
N ILE A 77 0.70 -14.69 11.22
CA ILE A 77 0.23 -13.83 10.12
C ILE A 77 -1.18 -13.26 10.39
N GLY A 78 -1.61 -13.24 11.65
CA GLY A 78 -2.93 -12.79 12.06
C GLY A 78 -3.03 -11.27 12.10
N PHE A 79 -3.31 -10.64 10.96
CA PHE A 79 -3.65 -9.22 10.87
C PHE A 79 -5.11 -9.11 10.43
N VAL A 80 -5.87 -8.23 11.07
CA VAL A 80 -7.27 -7.95 10.72
C VAL A 80 -7.43 -6.45 10.70
N ILE A 81 -7.73 -5.90 9.52
CA ILE A 81 -8.04 -4.48 9.35
C ILE A 81 -9.55 -4.35 9.58
N ASP A 82 -9.95 -3.55 10.57
CA ASP A 82 -11.38 -3.30 10.80
C ASP A 82 -12.01 -2.74 9.52
N MET A 83 -13.15 -3.29 9.10
CA MET A 83 -13.88 -2.99 7.86
C MET A 83 -13.31 -3.55 6.55
N ILE A 84 -12.14 -4.22 6.55
CA ILE A 84 -11.53 -4.77 5.34
C ILE A 84 -11.24 -6.26 5.49
N CYS A 85 -11.91 -7.08 4.67
CA CYS A 85 -11.63 -8.51 4.61
C CYS A 85 -10.33 -8.73 3.80
N ILE A 86 -9.28 -9.22 4.45
CA ILE A 86 -8.03 -9.59 3.78
C ILE A 86 -8.27 -10.85 2.94
N ILE A 87 -8.39 -10.68 1.62
CA ILE A 87 -8.72 -11.79 0.72
C ILE A 87 -7.50 -12.67 0.43
N LYS A 88 -6.29 -12.11 0.43
CA LYS A 88 -5.07 -12.87 0.12
C LYS A 88 -3.81 -12.13 0.56
N ILE A 89 -2.91 -12.81 1.27
CA ILE A 89 -1.52 -12.38 1.45
C ILE A 89 -0.69 -13.29 0.54
N GLU A 90 -0.31 -12.82 -0.64
CA GLU A 90 0.69 -13.50 -1.48
C GLU A 90 2.08 -12.97 -1.13
N LEU A 91 2.94 -13.83 -0.59
CA LEU A 91 4.36 -13.54 -0.41
C LEU A 91 5.07 -13.71 -1.75
N ILE A 92 5.18 -12.62 -2.52
CA ILE A 92 5.99 -12.64 -3.74
C ILE A 92 7.45 -12.40 -3.32
N ARG A 93 8.21 -13.49 -3.18
CA ARG A 93 9.67 -13.42 -3.04
C ARG A 93 10.27 -13.07 -4.40
N LYS A 94 10.51 -11.78 -4.65
CA LYS A 94 11.50 -11.37 -5.66
C LYS A 94 12.82 -11.14 -4.94
N VAL A 95 13.91 -11.39 -5.66
CA VAL A 95 15.30 -11.49 -5.16
C VAL A 95 15.78 -10.22 -4.42
N GLU A 96 15.00 -9.13 -4.34
CA GLU A 96 15.36 -7.90 -3.59
C GLU A 96 14.20 -7.20 -2.86
N GLY A 97 13.09 -7.89 -2.52
CA GLY A 97 12.06 -7.26 -1.70
C GLY A 97 10.75 -8.04 -1.61
N LEU A 98 10.19 -8.09 -0.40
CA LEU A 98 8.91 -8.77 -0.12
C LEU A 98 7.75 -7.86 -0.55
N HIS A 99 6.85 -8.34 -1.39
CA HIS A 99 5.58 -7.67 -1.73
C HIS A 99 4.39 -8.58 -1.38
N CYS A 100 3.34 -7.97 -0.84
CA CYS A 100 2.04 -8.53 -0.50
C CYS A 100 0.96 -7.68 -1.19
N MET A 101 -0.07 -8.31 -1.74
CA MET A 101 -1.16 -7.61 -2.45
C MET A 101 -2.52 -8.06 -1.90
N LEU A 102 -3.29 -7.12 -1.36
CA LEU A 102 -4.62 -7.36 -0.78
C LEU A 102 -5.68 -6.90 -1.78
N LYS A 103 -6.49 -7.83 -2.30
CA LYS A 103 -7.66 -7.52 -3.14
C LYS A 103 -8.90 -7.40 -2.26
N LEU A 104 -9.76 -6.40 -2.48
CA LEU A 104 -11.10 -6.32 -1.88
C LEU A 104 -12.15 -6.98 -2.80
N PRO A 105 -13.29 -7.46 -2.27
CA PRO A 105 -14.31 -8.14 -3.07
C PRO A 105 -15.06 -7.18 -3.99
#